data_AF-A0A832CIM6-F1
#
_entry.id   AF-A0A832CIM6-F1
#
_cell.length_a   1.000
_cell.length_b   1.000
_cell.length_c   1.000
_cell.angle_alpha   90.00
_cell.angle_beta   90.00
_cell.angle_gamma   90.00
#
_symmetry.space_group_name_H-M   'P 1'
#
loop_
_entity.id
_entity.type
_entity.pdbx_description
1 polymer ?
#
loop_
_entity_poly.entity_id
_entity_poly.type
_entity_poly.pdbx_seq_one_letter_code
_entity_poly.pdbx_strand_id
1 'polypeptide(L)'
;MKRGHTSILIFGLIGIIVFLGIINLLAVKAYAISKKEKCYAACATGFEGCKASCPMDPLGPIGPTYVSCVEKCKDKADECRKKCDSPDLTIKDWWVVPDAAPEKLTNEVESGRSYKVCFIVANIGMSSSSSFNVSGAGLGISYNPTQLHDSLAPGQTREGCLEYSTTPPPGVYKLGIKADASNVLAESNEKNNERIEDITVFHPKKLEKEAEHVAESVGLPDLVITNIYCSQKNLAFIVKNLGLGYFTKSPIGKYRTNVKVWISPPGNENIIGLDSLSEVNKSGGGVTQPGGSSSFVTSIEIGTESFVELTIDPDNRIKEGNENNNVYGRRIGPCEIKEREHPKRKATPKE
;
A
#
# COMPACT_ATOMS: atom_id res chain seq x y z
N MET A 1 -15.67 6.86 62.49
CA MET A 1 -14.25 7.05 62.14
C MET A 1 -13.69 5.77 61.51
N LYS A 2 -13.66 5.67 60.18
CA LYS A 2 -12.83 4.69 59.45
C LYS A 2 -12.41 5.34 58.13
N ARG A 3 -11.33 6.13 58.18
CA ARG A 3 -10.55 6.58 57.01
C ARG A 3 -9.15 6.03 57.21
N GLY A 4 -8.65 5.29 56.24
CA GLY A 4 -7.25 4.87 56.22
C GLY A 4 -7.04 3.46 55.69
N HIS A 5 -7.29 3.21 54.41
CA HIS A 5 -6.77 2.01 53.74
C HIS A 5 -6.52 2.18 52.23
N THR A 6 -6.63 3.40 51.68
CA THR A 6 -6.49 3.64 50.23
C THR A 6 -5.08 4.09 49.79
N SER A 7 -4.18 4.44 50.72
CA SER A 7 -2.86 5.00 50.37
C SER A 7 -1.76 3.97 50.12
N ILE A 8 -1.90 2.70 50.54
CA ILE A 8 -0.79 1.73 50.45
C ILE A 8 -0.70 1.06 49.07
N LEU A 9 -1.80 0.92 48.33
CA LEU A 9 -1.81 0.31 47.00
C LEU A 9 -1.20 1.20 45.90
N ILE A 10 -1.24 2.52 46.05
CA ILE A 10 -0.73 3.46 45.03
C ILE A 10 0.82 3.51 45.05
N PHE A 11 1.44 3.42 46.23
CA PHE A 11 2.92 3.39 46.34
C PHE A 11 3.54 2.08 45.82
N GLY A 12 2.84 0.94 45.97
CA GLY A 12 3.28 -0.34 45.44
C GLY A 12 3.30 -0.38 43.90
N LEU A 13 2.30 0.21 43.25
CA LEU A 13 2.20 0.24 41.79
C LEU A 13 3.26 1.17 41.16
N ILE A 14 3.52 2.33 41.77
CA ILE A 14 4.57 3.27 41.33
C ILE A 14 5.96 2.64 41.49
N GLY A 15 6.21 1.93 42.60
CA GLY A 15 7.48 1.24 42.83
C GLY A 15 7.77 0.16 41.78
N ILE A 16 6.77 -0.62 41.38
CA ILE A 16 6.91 -1.67 40.35
C ILE A 16 7.15 -1.07 38.96
N ILE A 17 6.45 0.00 38.58
CA ILE A 17 6.64 0.68 37.29
C ILE A 17 8.04 1.31 37.21
N VAL A 18 8.50 1.96 38.28
CA VAL A 18 9.85 2.55 38.34
C VAL A 18 10.92 1.44 38.27
N PHE A 19 10.73 0.33 38.97
CA PHE A 19 11.68 -0.79 38.97
C PHE A 19 11.77 -1.47 37.59
N LEU A 20 10.64 -1.72 36.92
CA LEU A 20 10.61 -2.24 35.55
C LEU A 20 11.25 -1.26 34.54
N GLY A 21 11.03 0.04 34.71
CA GLY A 21 11.68 1.07 33.89
C GLY A 21 13.21 1.10 34.04
N ILE A 22 13.72 0.93 35.27
CA ILE A 22 15.17 0.90 35.55
C ILE A 22 15.83 -0.36 34.96
N ILE A 23 15.18 -1.53 35.08
CA ILE A 23 15.69 -2.78 34.48
C ILE A 23 15.82 -2.64 32.95
N ASN A 24 14.82 -2.04 32.31
CA ASN A 24 14.82 -1.86 30.85
C ASN A 24 15.94 -0.89 30.40
N LEU A 25 16.17 0.19 31.16
CA LEU A 25 17.26 1.14 30.89
C LEU A 25 18.66 0.51 31.04
N LEU A 26 18.85 -0.35 32.05
CA LEU A 26 20.13 -1.05 32.26
C LEU A 26 20.39 -2.08 31.16
N ALA A 27 19.37 -2.81 30.71
CA ALA A 27 19.49 -3.76 29.60
C ALA A 27 19.88 -3.06 28.29
N VAL A 28 19.25 -1.91 27.99
CA VAL A 28 19.56 -1.08 26.82
C VAL A 28 21.01 -0.57 26.85
N LYS A 29 21.48 -0.06 28.00
CA LYS A 29 22.87 0.40 28.15
C LYS A 29 23.88 -0.73 28.01
N ALA A 30 23.62 -1.89 28.63
CA ALA A 30 24.49 -3.05 28.54
C ALA A 30 24.58 -3.58 27.09
N TYR A 31 23.45 -3.60 26.37
CA TYR A 31 23.40 -3.93 24.95
C TYR A 31 24.29 -2.99 24.11
N ALA A 32 24.13 -1.68 24.30
CA ALA A 32 24.89 -0.67 23.57
C ALA A 32 26.40 -0.81 23.79
N ILE A 33 26.84 -0.93 25.06
CA ILE A 33 28.25 -1.07 25.44
C ILE A 33 28.85 -2.33 24.82
N SER A 34 28.21 -3.49 25.02
CA SER A 34 28.72 -4.76 24.52
C SER A 34 28.85 -4.78 22.99
N LYS A 35 27.88 -4.20 22.28
CA LYS A 35 27.90 -4.14 20.81
C LYS A 35 28.99 -3.18 20.31
N LYS A 36 29.14 -2.03 20.97
CA LYS A 36 30.15 -1.02 20.65
C LYS A 36 31.57 -1.55 20.84
N GLU A 37 31.86 -2.23 21.94
CA GLU A 37 33.17 -2.86 22.18
C GLU A 37 33.53 -3.89 21.10
N LYS A 38 32.57 -4.75 20.71
CA LYS A 38 32.77 -5.71 19.62
C LYS A 38 33.04 -5.02 18.28
N CYS A 39 32.36 -3.92 17.99
CA CYS A 39 32.58 -3.13 16.78
C CYS A 39 34.00 -2.54 16.73
N TYR A 40 34.46 -1.89 17.81
CA TYR A 40 35.82 -1.36 17.88
C TYR A 40 36.89 -2.44 17.77
N ALA A 41 36.68 -3.59 18.41
CA ALA A 41 37.58 -4.73 18.30
C ALA A 41 37.67 -5.25 16.86
N ALA A 42 36.55 -5.30 16.13
CA ALA A 42 36.52 -5.64 14.71
C ALA A 42 37.28 -4.60 13.87
N CYS A 43 37.08 -3.30 14.10
CA CYS A 43 37.82 -2.24 13.40
C CYS A 43 39.33 -2.33 13.67
N ALA A 44 39.75 -2.60 14.91
CA ALA A 44 41.15 -2.78 15.27
C ALA A 44 41.77 -4.01 14.58
N THR A 45 41.05 -5.13 14.55
CA THR A 45 41.48 -6.35 13.85
C THR A 45 41.63 -6.10 12.35
N GLY A 46 40.67 -5.37 11.74
CA GLY A 46 40.73 -4.98 10.34
C GLY A 46 41.92 -4.07 10.02
N PHE A 47 42.26 -3.15 10.93
CA PHE A 47 43.45 -2.31 10.80
C PHE A 47 44.74 -3.14 10.79
N GLU A 48 44.91 -4.05 11.75
CA GLU A 48 46.11 -4.90 11.81
C GLU A 48 46.23 -5.82 10.59
N GLY A 49 45.11 -6.38 10.10
CA GLY A 49 45.11 -7.16 8.85
C GLY A 49 45.47 -6.32 7.62
N CYS A 50 44.95 -5.09 7.52
CA CYS A 50 45.29 -4.16 6.44
C CYS A 50 46.77 -3.78 6.48
N LYS A 51 47.28 -3.40 7.65
CA LYS A 51 48.68 -3.03 7.89
C LYS A 51 49.64 -4.18 7.55
N ALA A 52 49.29 -5.41 7.92
CA ALA A 52 50.07 -6.61 7.60
C ALA A 52 50.16 -6.88 6.09
N SER A 53 49.22 -6.35 5.30
CA SER A 53 49.18 -6.48 3.84
C SER A 53 49.95 -5.38 3.11
N CYS A 54 50.51 -4.39 3.83
CA CYS A 54 51.25 -3.30 3.22
C CYS A 54 52.61 -3.79 2.68
N PRO A 55 53.03 -3.34 1.48
CA PRO A 55 54.31 -3.71 0.91
C PRO A 55 55.45 -3.17 1.78
N MET A 56 56.43 -4.01 2.06
CA MET A 56 57.65 -3.61 2.78
C MET A 56 58.61 -2.91 1.81
N ASP A 57 59.05 -1.71 2.19
CA ASP A 57 60.10 -0.99 1.47
C ASP A 57 61.49 -1.59 1.76
N PRO A 58 62.48 -1.39 0.88
CA PRO A 58 63.88 -1.75 1.16
C PRO A 58 64.45 -1.07 2.42
N LEU A 59 63.88 0.09 2.79
CA LEU A 59 64.19 0.84 4.01
C LEU A 59 63.42 0.32 5.24
N GLY A 60 62.66 -0.76 5.10
CA GLY A 60 61.83 -1.33 6.15
C GLY A 60 60.58 -0.49 6.46
N PRO A 61 60.03 -0.56 7.69
CA PRO A 61 58.73 0.02 8.06
C PRO A 61 58.71 1.56 8.17
N ILE A 62 59.76 2.24 7.73
CA ILE A 62 59.88 3.69 7.65
C ILE A 62 59.89 4.20 6.21
N GLY A 63 59.84 3.30 5.22
CA GLY A 63 59.81 3.69 3.83
C GLY A 63 58.49 4.38 3.44
N PRO A 64 58.52 5.28 2.44
CA PRO A 64 57.38 6.11 2.08
C PRO A 64 56.18 5.32 1.55
N THR A 65 56.42 4.17 0.91
CA THR A 65 55.34 3.32 0.37
C THR A 65 54.63 2.57 1.49
N TYR A 66 55.38 2.03 2.45
CA TYR A 66 54.80 1.41 3.64
C TYR A 66 54.00 2.43 4.47
N VAL A 67 54.58 3.61 4.75
CA VAL A 67 53.90 4.68 5.52
C VAL A 67 52.58 5.10 4.86
N SER A 68 52.59 5.38 3.55
CA SER A 68 51.38 5.77 2.82
C SER A 68 50.31 4.67 2.83
N CYS A 69 50.71 3.40 2.77
CA CYS A 69 49.77 2.28 2.90
C CYS A 69 49.14 2.20 4.29
N VAL A 70 49.94 2.34 5.35
CA VAL A 70 49.45 2.30 6.74
C VAL A 70 48.51 3.48 7.03
N GLU A 71 48.78 4.67 6.48
CA GLU A 71 47.86 5.82 6.56
C GLU A 71 46.49 5.49 5.97
N LYS A 72 46.43 4.90 4.77
CA LYS A 72 45.16 4.45 4.18
C LYS A 72 44.43 3.41 5.03
N CYS A 73 45.17 2.51 5.68
CA CYS A 73 44.60 1.55 6.61
C CYS A 73 44.01 2.25 7.84
N LYS A 74 44.69 3.29 8.35
CA LYS A 74 44.21 4.10 9.46
C LYS A 74 42.94 4.86 9.09
N ASP A 75 42.87 5.47 7.90
CA ASP A 75 41.67 6.15 7.42
C ASP A 75 40.45 5.21 7.37
N LYS A 76 40.64 3.99 6.87
CA LYS A 76 39.59 2.95 6.87
C LYS A 76 39.18 2.54 8.28
N ALA A 77 40.14 2.41 9.20
CA ALA A 77 39.86 2.09 10.60
C ALA A 77 39.08 3.22 11.28
N ASP A 78 39.42 4.48 11.00
CA ASP A 78 38.72 5.64 11.54
C ASP A 78 37.31 5.80 10.95
N GLU A 79 37.10 5.49 9.65
CA GLU A 79 35.76 5.39 9.07
C GLU A 79 34.93 4.27 9.72
N CYS A 80 35.53 3.10 9.96
CA CYS A 80 34.90 2.00 10.69
C CYS A 80 34.49 2.42 12.10
N ARG A 81 35.37 3.11 12.83
CA ARG A 81 35.08 3.63 14.17
C ARG A 81 33.96 4.66 14.18
N LYS A 82 33.92 5.56 13.19
CA LYS A 82 32.80 6.51 13.02
C LYS A 82 31.47 5.77 12.90
N LYS A 83 31.41 4.66 12.15
CA LYS A 83 30.21 3.80 12.08
C LYS A 83 29.87 3.16 13.42
N CYS A 84 30.86 2.77 14.23
CA CYS A 84 30.64 2.29 15.60
C CYS A 84 30.07 3.38 16.54
N ASP A 85 30.24 4.65 16.19
CA ASP A 85 29.75 5.82 16.92
C ASP A 85 28.46 6.41 16.35
N SER A 86 27.94 5.86 15.25
CA SER A 86 26.71 6.33 14.61
C SER A 86 25.46 5.59 15.09
N PRO A 87 24.29 6.25 15.09
CA PRO A 87 23.00 5.55 15.12
C PRO A 87 22.80 4.74 13.83
N ASP A 88 21.81 3.86 13.82
CA ASP A 88 21.37 3.11 12.64
C ASP A 88 19.87 2.85 12.77
N LEU A 89 19.09 3.68 12.10
CA LEU A 89 17.64 3.73 12.10
C LEU A 89 17.10 2.83 10.99
N THR A 90 16.12 2.01 11.35
CA THR A 90 15.47 1.12 10.39
C THR A 90 13.99 0.99 10.69
N ILE A 91 13.20 0.76 9.64
CA ILE A 91 11.77 0.44 9.77
C ILE A 91 11.65 -1.06 10.01
N LYS A 92 11.46 -1.44 11.28
CA LYS A 92 11.38 -2.83 11.72
C LYS A 92 10.09 -3.51 11.28
N ASP A 93 8.97 -2.77 11.27
CA ASP A 93 7.69 -3.26 10.77
C ASP A 93 6.75 -2.11 10.41
N TRP A 94 5.71 -2.40 9.63
CA TRP A 94 4.62 -1.46 9.37
C TRP A 94 3.33 -2.18 8.98
N TRP A 95 2.20 -1.48 9.15
CA TRP A 95 0.87 -1.97 8.80
C TRP A 95 -0.05 -0.81 8.45
N VAL A 96 -1.11 -1.12 7.70
CA VAL A 96 -2.18 -0.16 7.41
C VAL A 96 -3.29 -0.29 8.45
N VAL A 97 -3.78 0.86 8.89
CA VAL A 97 -4.98 1.01 9.71
C VAL A 97 -6.02 1.76 8.87
N PRO A 98 -7.01 1.06 8.31
CA PRO A 98 -8.11 1.70 7.58
C PRO A 98 -9.00 2.50 8.53
N ASP A 99 -9.43 3.70 8.13
CA ASP A 99 -10.34 4.51 8.96
C ASP A 99 -11.71 3.84 9.18
N ALA A 100 -12.15 3.02 8.23
CA ALA A 100 -13.40 2.27 8.32
C ALA A 100 -13.33 1.03 9.25
N ALA A 101 -12.14 0.59 9.63
CA ALA A 101 -11.92 -0.58 10.48
C ALA A 101 -10.58 -0.46 11.24
N PRO A 102 -10.49 0.46 12.23
CA PRO A 102 -9.24 0.78 12.92
C PRO A 102 -8.64 -0.39 13.72
N GLU A 103 -9.42 -1.42 14.01
CA GLU A 103 -8.99 -2.68 14.63
C GLU A 103 -8.39 -3.69 13.65
N LYS A 104 -8.55 -3.50 12.33
CA LYS A 104 -8.05 -4.43 11.32
C LYS A 104 -6.66 -4.02 10.83
N LEU A 105 -5.65 -4.74 11.29
CA LEU A 105 -4.28 -4.64 10.75
C LEU A 105 -4.24 -5.35 9.40
N THR A 106 -3.97 -4.61 8.33
CA THR A 106 -4.02 -5.14 6.96
C THR A 106 -3.04 -4.41 6.04
N ASN A 107 -2.90 -4.88 4.81
CA ASN A 107 -2.30 -4.17 3.69
C ASN A 107 -3.35 -3.77 2.63
N GLU A 108 -4.62 -3.75 3.04
CA GLU A 108 -5.79 -3.52 2.20
C GLU A 108 -6.54 -2.25 2.61
N VAL A 109 -6.86 -1.38 1.66
CA VAL A 109 -7.62 -0.13 1.90
C VAL A 109 -8.66 0.11 0.83
N GLU A 110 -9.67 0.91 1.14
CA GLU A 110 -10.67 1.34 0.16
C GLU A 110 -10.21 2.59 -0.60
N SER A 111 -10.52 2.69 -1.88
CA SER A 111 -10.20 3.85 -2.73
C SER A 111 -10.98 5.10 -2.31
N GLY A 112 -10.35 6.27 -2.35
CA GLY A 112 -10.96 7.54 -1.97
C GLY A 112 -11.21 7.71 -0.47
N ARG A 113 -10.64 6.84 0.39
CA ARG A 113 -10.74 6.94 1.86
C ARG A 113 -9.40 7.35 2.45
N SER A 114 -9.45 8.08 3.56
CA SER A 114 -8.29 8.28 4.42
C SER A 114 -7.93 6.99 5.16
N TYR A 115 -6.65 6.87 5.50
CA TYR A 115 -6.11 5.73 6.23
C TYR A 115 -4.81 6.14 6.94
N LYS A 116 -4.36 5.32 7.88
CA LYS A 116 -3.06 5.51 8.54
C LYS A 116 -2.11 4.39 8.18
N VAL A 117 -0.83 4.73 8.10
CA VAL A 117 0.26 3.77 8.04
C VAL A 117 1.02 3.86 9.34
N CYS A 118 0.88 2.84 10.17
CA CYS A 118 1.61 2.76 11.42
C CYS A 118 2.85 1.88 11.25
N PHE A 119 3.89 2.20 12.00
CA PHE A 119 5.21 1.61 11.82
C PHE A 119 5.96 1.53 13.14
N ILE A 120 6.96 0.64 13.18
CA ILE A 120 7.93 0.54 14.26
C ILE A 120 9.29 0.96 13.69
N VAL A 121 9.80 2.10 14.13
CA VAL A 121 11.17 2.52 13.87
C VAL A 121 12.08 2.02 15.00
N ALA A 122 13.26 1.51 14.65
CA ALA A 122 14.24 0.97 15.58
C ALA A 122 15.60 1.63 15.34
N ASN A 123 16.32 1.95 16.42
CA ASN A 123 17.74 2.25 16.33
C ASN A 123 18.53 0.96 16.60
N ILE A 124 18.98 0.27 15.57
CA ILE A 124 19.83 -0.92 15.68
C ILE A 124 21.32 -0.56 15.80
N GLY A 125 21.66 0.72 15.83
CA GLY A 125 23.02 1.23 15.98
C GLY A 125 23.57 1.09 17.41
N MET A 126 24.71 1.72 17.64
CA MET A 126 25.43 1.68 18.93
C MET A 126 25.42 3.02 19.66
N SER A 127 25.00 4.09 18.98
CA SER A 127 24.82 5.42 19.56
C SER A 127 23.37 5.86 19.48
N SER A 128 22.95 6.73 20.39
CA SER A 128 21.63 7.34 20.34
C SER A 128 21.49 8.20 19.09
N SER A 129 20.31 8.18 18.47
CA SER A 129 19.98 9.16 17.43
C SER A 129 19.73 10.54 18.05
N SER A 130 19.83 11.60 17.25
CA SER A 130 19.16 12.87 17.55
C SER A 130 17.68 12.79 17.12
N SER A 131 16.95 13.90 17.12
CA SER A 131 15.62 13.95 16.49
C SER A 131 15.71 13.66 15.00
N PHE A 132 14.73 12.95 14.46
CA PHE A 132 14.67 12.56 13.05
C PHE A 132 13.21 12.55 12.59
N ASN A 133 13.00 12.55 11.28
CA ASN A 133 11.67 12.40 10.70
C ASN A 133 11.45 11.00 10.15
N VAL A 134 10.21 10.53 10.16
CA VAL A 134 9.78 9.38 9.37
C VAL A 134 8.79 9.89 8.35
N SER A 135 9.01 9.58 7.07
CA SER A 135 8.17 10.03 5.97
C SER A 135 7.70 8.85 5.13
N GLY A 136 6.51 8.99 4.57
CA GLY A 136 5.89 7.98 3.73
C GLY A 136 5.88 8.38 2.26
N ALA A 137 6.24 7.48 1.36
CA ALA A 137 6.24 7.67 -0.09
C ALA A 137 5.41 6.57 -0.78
N GLY A 138 5.06 6.80 -2.04
CA GLY A 138 4.23 5.86 -2.82
C GLY A 138 2.97 6.55 -3.32
N LEU A 139 2.11 5.84 -4.05
CA LEU A 139 0.83 6.40 -4.54
C LEU A 139 0.95 7.70 -5.38
N GLY A 140 2.10 7.93 -6.01
CA GLY A 140 2.36 9.13 -6.82
C GLY A 140 2.86 10.35 -6.02
N ILE A 141 3.12 10.23 -4.72
CA ILE A 141 3.68 11.28 -3.86
C ILE A 141 5.11 10.97 -3.43
N SER A 142 5.97 12.00 -3.44
CA SER A 142 7.35 11.94 -2.94
C SER A 142 7.34 12.29 -1.44
N TYR A 143 7.76 11.34 -0.60
CA TYR A 143 7.89 11.39 0.87
C TYR A 143 7.05 12.44 1.62
N ASN A 144 5.73 12.25 1.61
CA ASN A 144 4.70 12.99 2.34
C ASN A 144 3.54 11.99 2.59
N PRO A 145 2.95 11.87 3.79
CA PRO A 145 3.12 12.61 5.07
C PRO A 145 4.45 12.37 5.79
N THR A 146 4.72 13.18 6.81
CA THR A 146 5.93 13.13 7.66
C THR A 146 5.57 13.28 9.14
N GLN A 147 6.24 12.53 10.00
CA GLN A 147 6.14 12.60 11.46
C GLN A 147 7.52 12.85 12.08
N LEU A 148 7.61 13.79 13.01
CA LEU A 148 8.82 14.07 13.77
C LEU A 148 8.92 13.13 14.98
N HIS A 149 10.12 12.61 15.23
CA HIS A 149 10.45 11.81 16.40
C HIS A 149 11.64 12.40 17.14
N ASP A 150 11.59 12.36 18.47
CA ASP A 150 12.75 12.62 19.34
C ASP A 150 13.82 11.54 19.21
N SER A 151 14.92 11.66 19.95
CA SER A 151 16.00 10.67 20.00
C SER A 151 15.52 9.24 20.32
N LEU A 152 16.20 8.26 19.73
CA LEU A 152 16.09 6.83 20.03
C LEU A 152 17.44 6.33 20.54
N ALA A 153 17.47 5.78 21.75
CA ALA A 153 18.67 5.14 22.27
C ALA A 153 18.99 3.85 21.50
N PRO A 154 20.23 3.34 21.56
CA PRO A 154 20.60 2.08 20.93
C PRO A 154 19.69 0.92 21.34
N GLY A 155 19.24 0.12 20.39
CA GLY A 155 18.33 -1.01 20.61
C GLY A 155 16.88 -0.62 20.94
N GLN A 156 16.55 0.66 21.10
CA GLN A 156 15.17 1.08 21.33
C GLN A 156 14.36 1.08 20.04
N THR A 157 13.06 0.88 20.23
CA THR A 157 12.04 1.00 19.19
C THR A 157 11.02 2.06 19.59
N ARG A 158 10.37 2.67 18.60
CA ARG A 158 9.22 3.56 18.80
C ARG A 158 8.19 3.31 17.72
N GLU A 159 6.94 3.31 18.11
CA GLU A 159 5.80 3.26 17.19
C GLU A 159 5.43 4.67 16.74
N GLY A 160 5.01 4.79 15.49
CA GLY A 160 4.50 6.02 14.90
C GLY A 160 3.42 5.71 13.87
N CYS A 161 2.69 6.74 13.46
CA CYS A 161 1.65 6.62 12.44
C CYS A 161 1.65 7.85 11.53
N LEU A 162 1.54 7.59 10.24
CA LEU A 162 1.42 8.58 9.18
C LEU A 162 -0.01 8.60 8.66
N GLU A 163 -0.61 9.79 8.58
CA GLU A 163 -1.98 9.96 8.10
C GLU A 163 -2.00 10.33 6.62
N TYR A 164 -2.69 9.52 5.82
CA TYR A 164 -2.93 9.77 4.41
C TYR A 164 -4.37 10.21 4.22
N SER A 165 -4.56 11.37 3.60
CA SER A 165 -5.88 11.98 3.45
C SER A 165 -6.77 11.28 2.43
N THR A 166 -6.19 10.51 1.50
CA THR A 166 -6.93 9.73 0.50
C THR A 166 -6.05 8.63 -0.11
N THR A 167 -6.69 7.65 -0.74
CA THR A 167 -6.09 6.58 -1.55
C THR A 167 -6.32 6.83 -3.04
N PRO A 168 -5.42 6.36 -3.92
CA PRO A 168 -5.63 6.37 -5.37
C PRO A 168 -6.77 5.42 -5.78
N PRO A 169 -7.11 5.32 -7.08
CA PRO A 169 -8.04 4.30 -7.56
C PRO A 169 -7.62 2.87 -7.18
N PRO A 170 -8.55 1.90 -7.25
CA PRO A 170 -8.23 0.51 -6.93
C PRO A 170 -7.10 -0.07 -7.77
N GLY A 171 -6.25 -0.87 -7.13
CA GLY A 171 -5.04 -1.43 -7.71
C GLY A 171 -4.01 -1.83 -6.65
N VAL A 172 -2.91 -2.43 -7.10
CA VAL A 172 -1.76 -2.74 -6.24
C VAL A 172 -0.73 -1.63 -6.38
N TYR A 173 -0.29 -1.10 -5.24
CA TYR A 173 0.65 0.02 -5.18
C TYR A 173 1.81 -0.27 -4.25
N LYS A 174 2.98 0.30 -4.54
CA LYS A 174 4.11 0.31 -3.62
C LYS A 174 3.98 1.48 -2.66
N LEU A 175 4.10 1.18 -1.37
CA LEU A 175 4.14 2.17 -0.30
C LEU A 175 5.44 1.98 0.47
N GLY A 176 6.20 3.08 0.60
CA GLY A 176 7.47 3.13 1.29
C GLY A 176 7.37 3.95 2.57
N ILE A 177 8.01 3.50 3.64
CA ILE A 177 8.24 4.26 4.86
C ILE A 177 9.73 4.40 5.04
N LYS A 178 10.20 5.63 5.28
CA LYS A 178 11.62 5.93 5.40
C LYS A 178 11.91 6.73 6.68
N ALA A 179 12.76 6.17 7.53
CA ALA A 179 13.36 6.88 8.66
C ALA A 179 14.46 7.84 8.17
N ASP A 180 14.59 8.97 8.86
CA ASP A 180 15.44 10.09 8.48
C ASP A 180 15.35 10.41 6.98
N ALA A 181 14.14 10.61 6.48
CA ALA A 181 13.90 10.85 5.06
C ALA A 181 14.63 12.10 4.52
N SER A 182 14.96 13.05 5.40
CA SER A 182 15.78 14.22 5.08
C SER A 182 17.30 13.96 5.11
N ASN A 183 17.73 12.76 5.50
CA ASN A 183 19.12 12.31 5.51
C ASN A 183 20.04 13.28 6.29
N VAL A 184 19.57 13.73 7.46
CA VAL A 184 20.27 14.71 8.30
C VAL A 184 21.19 14.02 9.29
N LEU A 185 20.88 12.79 9.69
CA LEU A 185 21.71 11.99 10.58
C LEU A 185 22.70 11.17 9.77
N ALA A 186 23.95 11.15 10.21
CA ALA A 186 24.96 10.25 9.65
C ALA A 186 24.89 8.91 10.37
N GLU A 187 24.47 7.88 9.65
CA GLU A 187 24.17 6.57 10.20
C GLU A 187 25.24 5.54 9.86
N SER A 188 25.24 4.43 10.60
CA SER A 188 26.17 3.34 10.36
C SER A 188 25.89 2.65 9.01
N ASN A 189 24.63 2.71 8.56
CA ASN A 189 24.14 2.25 7.29
C ASN A 189 22.99 3.16 6.82
N GLU A 190 23.14 3.82 5.68
CA GLU A 190 22.12 4.73 5.12
C GLU A 190 21.11 4.02 4.20
N LYS A 191 21.29 2.70 3.99
CA LYS A 191 20.56 1.94 2.97
C LYS A 191 19.42 1.10 3.54
N ASN A 192 19.26 1.05 4.86
CA ASN A 192 18.26 0.23 5.56
C ASN A 192 17.21 1.07 6.30
N ASN A 193 17.18 2.37 6.02
CA ASN A 193 16.24 3.30 6.62
C ASN A 193 14.86 3.23 5.95
N GLU A 194 14.77 2.57 4.79
CA GLU A 194 13.55 2.46 4.00
C GLU A 194 13.03 1.03 3.95
N ARG A 195 11.71 0.90 4.10
CA ARG A 195 10.96 -0.33 3.85
C ARG A 195 9.82 -0.04 2.90
N ILE A 196 9.68 -0.87 1.87
CA ILE A 196 8.67 -0.76 0.82
C ILE A 196 7.89 -2.06 0.75
N GLU A 197 6.56 -1.98 0.82
CA GLU A 197 5.70 -3.15 0.56
C GLU A 197 4.54 -2.79 -0.37
N ASP A 198 3.84 -3.83 -0.81
CA ASP A 198 2.68 -3.71 -1.67
C ASP A 198 1.41 -3.55 -0.83
N ILE A 199 0.62 -2.52 -1.13
CA ILE A 199 -0.75 -2.35 -0.64
C ILE A 199 -1.74 -2.61 -1.75
N THR A 200 -2.90 -3.17 -1.38
CA THR A 200 -4.01 -3.35 -2.31
C THR A 200 -5.11 -2.36 -1.98
N VAL A 201 -5.43 -1.51 -2.95
CA VAL A 201 -6.56 -0.59 -2.88
C VAL A 201 -7.74 -1.26 -3.57
N PHE A 202 -8.85 -1.43 -2.85
CA PHE A 202 -10.10 -1.98 -3.35
C PHE A 202 -11.13 -0.87 -3.52
N HIS A 203 -12.20 -1.15 -4.26
CA HIS A 203 -13.34 -0.23 -4.26
C HIS A 203 -13.93 -0.15 -2.84
N PRO A 204 -14.40 1.02 -2.39
CA PRO A 204 -15.17 1.08 -1.18
C PRO A 204 -16.35 0.13 -1.31
N LYS A 205 -16.45 -0.84 -0.39
CA LYS A 205 -17.71 -1.58 -0.29
C LYS A 205 -18.73 -0.54 0.08
N LYS A 206 -19.86 -0.49 -0.62
CA LYS A 206 -20.97 0.37 -0.25
C LYS A 206 -21.51 -0.18 1.07
N LEU A 207 -20.92 0.25 2.18
CA LEU A 207 -21.41 0.00 3.53
C LEU A 207 -22.71 0.79 3.66
N GLU A 208 -23.82 0.16 3.31
CA GLU A 208 -25.07 0.45 4.00
C GLU A 208 -25.55 -0.81 4.74
N LYS A 209 -25.43 -0.73 6.07
CA LYS A 209 -26.08 -1.52 7.10
C LYS A 209 -25.91 -3.04 7.04
N GLU A 210 -24.78 -3.50 7.60
CA GLU A 210 -24.76 -4.76 8.33
C GLU A 210 -25.63 -4.62 9.59
N ALA A 211 -26.93 -4.90 9.45
CA ALA A 211 -27.81 -5.52 10.46
C ALA A 211 -29.28 -5.33 10.05
N GLU A 212 -29.75 -5.99 9.00
CA GLU A 212 -31.10 -6.56 8.92
C GLU A 212 -31.19 -7.44 7.65
N HIS A 213 -31.72 -8.66 7.78
CA HIS A 213 -32.06 -9.60 6.70
C HIS A 213 -30.98 -10.55 6.13
N VAL A 214 -30.49 -11.46 6.98
CA VAL A 214 -30.06 -12.81 6.55
C VAL A 214 -31.26 -13.74 6.22
N ALA A 215 -32.50 -13.22 6.23
CA ALA A 215 -33.72 -14.02 6.06
C ALA A 215 -34.63 -13.61 4.89
N GLU A 216 -34.30 -12.58 4.10
CA GLU A 216 -35.23 -12.02 3.07
C GLU A 216 -34.72 -12.13 1.62
N SER A 217 -33.64 -12.87 1.36
CA SER A 217 -33.04 -13.03 0.02
C SER A 217 -33.76 -14.05 -0.89
N VAL A 218 -34.85 -14.66 -0.43
CA VAL A 218 -35.59 -15.64 -1.23
C VAL A 218 -36.48 -14.91 -2.23
N GLY A 219 -35.96 -14.71 -3.46
CA GLY A 219 -36.74 -14.21 -4.60
C GLY A 219 -36.42 -12.79 -5.06
N LEU A 220 -35.30 -12.21 -4.64
CA LEU A 220 -34.78 -10.93 -5.16
C LEU A 220 -33.80 -11.16 -6.33
N PRO A 221 -33.71 -10.21 -7.30
CA PRO A 221 -32.65 -10.23 -8.31
C PRO A 221 -31.28 -9.96 -7.66
N ASP A 222 -30.19 -10.33 -8.32
CA ASP A 222 -28.80 -10.03 -7.90
C ASP A 222 -27.99 -9.74 -9.17
N LEU A 223 -27.75 -8.47 -9.45
CA LEU A 223 -27.20 -7.94 -10.69
C LEU A 223 -25.69 -7.76 -10.58
N VAL A 224 -24.97 -8.60 -11.33
CA VAL A 224 -23.51 -8.59 -11.35
C VAL A 224 -23.01 -8.27 -12.74
N ILE A 225 -22.07 -7.34 -12.83
CA ILE A 225 -21.28 -7.15 -14.05
C ILE A 225 -20.20 -8.23 -14.09
N THR A 226 -20.28 -9.08 -15.11
CA THR A 226 -19.38 -10.25 -15.24
C THR A 226 -18.23 -10.03 -16.21
N ASN A 227 -18.35 -9.05 -17.11
CA ASN A 227 -17.29 -8.72 -18.05
C ASN A 227 -17.44 -7.30 -18.61
N ILE A 228 -16.30 -6.68 -18.93
CA ILE A 228 -16.16 -5.44 -19.70
C ILE A 228 -15.26 -5.73 -20.88
N TYR A 229 -15.68 -5.39 -22.09
CA TYR A 229 -14.99 -5.70 -23.34
C TYR A 229 -15.24 -4.65 -24.44
N CYS A 230 -14.43 -4.68 -25.50
CA CYS A 230 -14.58 -3.79 -26.65
C CYS A 230 -15.55 -4.42 -27.63
N SER A 231 -16.58 -3.68 -28.01
CA SER A 231 -17.44 -4.00 -29.14
C SER A 231 -17.18 -3.00 -30.25
N GLN A 232 -16.31 -3.37 -31.19
CA GLN A 232 -15.73 -2.45 -32.17
C GLN A 232 -14.99 -1.32 -31.44
N LYS A 233 -15.38 -0.06 -31.68
CA LYS A 233 -14.83 1.13 -31.00
C LYS A 233 -15.46 1.44 -29.64
N ASN A 234 -16.58 0.79 -29.32
CA ASN A 234 -17.39 1.14 -28.16
C ASN A 234 -17.14 0.21 -26.97
N LEU A 235 -17.28 0.78 -25.76
CA LEU A 235 -17.35 0.03 -24.51
C LEU A 235 -18.61 -0.84 -24.47
N ALA A 236 -18.42 -2.11 -24.15
CA ALA A 236 -19.48 -3.08 -23.93
C ALA A 236 -19.28 -3.83 -22.61
N PHE A 237 -20.36 -4.36 -22.05
CA PHE A 237 -20.32 -5.12 -20.81
C PHE A 237 -21.42 -6.17 -20.74
N ILE A 238 -21.25 -7.14 -19.85
CA ILE A 238 -22.22 -8.21 -19.60
C ILE A 238 -22.73 -8.08 -18.17
N VAL A 239 -24.05 -8.01 -18.03
CA VAL A 239 -24.73 -8.10 -16.74
C VAL A 239 -25.39 -9.47 -16.64
N LYS A 240 -25.25 -10.10 -15.49
CA LYS A 240 -25.93 -11.36 -15.14
C LYS A 240 -26.78 -11.14 -13.90
N ASN A 241 -27.99 -11.69 -13.90
CA ASN A 241 -28.80 -11.81 -12.71
C ASN A 241 -28.53 -13.17 -12.06
N LEU A 242 -27.78 -13.19 -10.96
CA LEU A 242 -27.49 -14.38 -10.16
C LEU A 242 -28.62 -14.72 -9.17
N GLY A 243 -29.55 -13.79 -8.97
CA GLY A 243 -30.64 -13.91 -8.01
C GLY A 243 -31.76 -14.81 -8.50
N LEU A 244 -32.65 -15.15 -7.59
CA LEU A 244 -33.87 -15.93 -7.87
C LEU A 244 -35.05 -15.04 -8.29
N GLY A 245 -34.91 -13.72 -8.14
CA GLY A 245 -35.92 -12.73 -8.49
C GLY A 245 -35.79 -12.19 -9.91
N TYR A 246 -36.93 -11.77 -10.44
CA TYR A 246 -37.00 -11.03 -11.69
C TYR A 246 -36.69 -9.56 -11.42
N PHE A 247 -36.12 -8.87 -12.40
CA PHE A 247 -36.09 -7.41 -12.39
C PHE A 247 -36.77 -6.87 -13.64
N THR A 248 -37.51 -5.76 -13.50
CA THR A 248 -38.22 -5.13 -14.62
C THR A 248 -37.54 -3.83 -14.99
N LYS A 249 -37.18 -3.70 -16.27
CA LYS A 249 -36.71 -2.45 -16.86
C LYS A 249 -37.86 -1.46 -16.96
N SER A 250 -37.75 -0.27 -16.35
CA SER A 250 -38.84 0.72 -16.34
C SER A 250 -38.50 1.96 -17.17
N PRO A 251 -39.04 2.11 -18.39
CA PRO A 251 -38.77 3.29 -19.23
C PRO A 251 -39.36 4.61 -18.66
N ILE A 252 -40.34 4.52 -17.75
CA ILE A 252 -41.07 5.68 -17.21
C ILE A 252 -40.87 5.80 -15.69
N GLY A 253 -40.15 6.85 -15.28
CA GLY A 253 -40.37 7.63 -14.04
C GLY A 253 -40.09 7.04 -12.65
N LYS A 254 -40.14 5.72 -12.40
CA LYS A 254 -40.13 5.22 -11.01
C LYS A 254 -39.00 4.26 -10.63
N TYR A 255 -38.42 3.50 -11.58
CA TYR A 255 -37.33 2.55 -11.33
C TYR A 255 -36.35 2.51 -12.51
N ARG A 256 -35.71 3.65 -12.82
CA ARG A 256 -34.63 3.66 -13.80
C ARG A 256 -33.39 3.04 -13.18
N THR A 257 -32.94 1.92 -13.72
CA THR A 257 -31.64 1.35 -13.36
C THR A 257 -30.58 2.10 -14.13
N ASN A 258 -29.72 2.79 -13.40
CA ASN A 258 -28.58 3.46 -13.98
C ASN A 258 -27.36 2.52 -13.96
N VAL A 259 -26.42 2.79 -14.85
CA VAL A 259 -25.07 2.26 -14.83
C VAL A 259 -24.15 3.46 -14.75
N LYS A 260 -23.38 3.54 -13.67
CA LYS A 260 -22.29 4.51 -13.55
C LYS A 260 -21.06 3.95 -14.26
N VAL A 261 -20.42 4.74 -15.10
CA VAL A 261 -19.21 4.39 -15.85
C VAL A 261 -18.12 5.38 -15.48
N TRP A 262 -17.07 4.90 -14.82
CA TRP A 262 -15.89 5.69 -14.48
C TRP A 262 -14.70 5.27 -15.35
N ILE A 263 -14.00 6.23 -15.96
CA ILE A 263 -12.92 5.97 -16.92
C ILE A 263 -11.68 6.77 -16.55
N SER A 264 -10.54 6.09 -16.38
CA SER A 264 -9.25 6.70 -16.03
C SER A 264 -8.09 6.15 -16.87
N PRO A 265 -7.22 6.99 -17.45
CA PRO A 265 -7.31 8.46 -17.57
C PRO A 265 -8.37 8.90 -18.61
N PRO A 266 -8.94 10.13 -18.51
CA PRO A 266 -8.54 11.25 -17.64
C PRO A 266 -9.28 11.33 -16.29
N GLY A 267 -10.16 10.38 -15.94
CA GLY A 267 -10.98 10.42 -14.72
C GLY A 267 -12.38 10.98 -14.95
N ASN A 268 -13.04 10.53 -16.02
CA ASN A 268 -14.39 10.99 -16.38
C ASN A 268 -15.46 10.03 -15.84
N GLU A 269 -16.57 10.60 -15.35
CA GLU A 269 -17.77 9.85 -14.96
C GLU A 269 -18.87 10.03 -16.02
N ASN A 270 -19.56 8.94 -16.36
CA ASN A 270 -20.75 8.95 -17.20
C ASN A 270 -21.86 8.13 -16.51
N ILE A 271 -23.09 8.63 -16.53
CA ILE A 271 -24.26 7.89 -16.03
C ILE A 271 -25.11 7.51 -17.23
N ILE A 272 -25.35 6.21 -17.41
CA ILE A 272 -26.12 5.66 -18.52
C ILE A 272 -27.35 4.95 -17.96
N GLY A 273 -28.54 5.25 -18.47
CA GLY A 273 -29.71 4.43 -18.15
C GLY A 273 -29.57 3.04 -18.78
N LEU A 274 -29.55 1.97 -17.98
CA LEU A 274 -29.52 0.59 -18.47
C LEU A 274 -30.75 0.28 -19.34
N ASP A 275 -31.88 0.90 -19.01
CA ASP A 275 -33.13 0.82 -19.75
C ASP A 275 -33.05 1.47 -21.14
N SER A 276 -32.15 2.45 -21.30
CA SER A 276 -31.89 3.12 -22.57
C SER A 276 -30.94 2.33 -23.48
N LEU A 277 -30.28 1.29 -22.94
CA LEU A 277 -29.39 0.44 -23.71
C LEU A 277 -30.14 -0.77 -24.27
N SER A 278 -29.94 -1.01 -25.56
CA SER A 278 -30.42 -2.23 -26.20
C SER A 278 -29.57 -3.43 -25.78
N GLU A 279 -30.24 -4.54 -25.45
CA GLU A 279 -29.57 -5.81 -25.19
C GLU A 279 -29.12 -6.43 -26.51
N VAL A 280 -27.81 -6.57 -26.70
CA VAL A 280 -27.22 -7.06 -27.95
C VAL A 280 -27.20 -8.58 -28.00
N ASN A 281 -26.92 -9.23 -26.86
CA ASN A 281 -26.98 -10.68 -26.70
C ASN A 281 -27.71 -11.01 -25.41
N LYS A 282 -28.46 -12.12 -25.41
CA LYS A 282 -29.18 -12.62 -24.24
C LYS A 282 -28.87 -14.10 -24.05
N SER A 283 -28.71 -14.53 -22.80
CA SER A 283 -28.69 -15.93 -22.40
C SER A 283 -29.66 -16.12 -21.23
N GLY A 284 -30.31 -17.28 -21.14
CA GLY A 284 -31.30 -17.56 -20.10
C GLY A 284 -32.50 -16.61 -20.11
N GLY A 285 -32.89 -16.08 -21.28
CA GLY A 285 -33.97 -15.10 -21.42
C GLY A 285 -33.58 -13.64 -21.15
N GLY A 286 -32.30 -13.38 -20.84
CA GLY A 286 -31.76 -12.04 -20.62
C GLY A 286 -31.68 -11.68 -19.14
N VAL A 287 -31.04 -10.55 -18.85
CA VAL A 287 -30.73 -10.11 -17.49
C VAL A 287 -31.98 -9.98 -16.60
N THR A 288 -33.15 -9.70 -17.16
CA THR A 288 -34.41 -9.58 -16.39
C THR A 288 -34.89 -10.90 -15.78
N GLN A 289 -34.39 -12.03 -16.27
CA GLN A 289 -34.73 -13.37 -15.80
C GLN A 289 -33.74 -13.85 -14.73
N PRO A 290 -34.20 -14.59 -13.72
CA PRO A 290 -33.33 -15.31 -12.79
C PRO A 290 -32.31 -16.18 -13.53
N GLY A 291 -31.03 -16.06 -13.20
CA GLY A 291 -29.94 -16.79 -13.86
C GLY A 291 -29.56 -16.30 -15.27
N GLY A 292 -30.35 -15.39 -15.85
CA GLY A 292 -30.14 -14.86 -17.20
C GLY A 292 -29.06 -13.77 -17.27
N SER A 293 -28.56 -13.51 -18.47
CA SER A 293 -27.55 -12.48 -18.72
C SER A 293 -27.81 -11.73 -20.01
N SER A 294 -27.48 -10.44 -20.03
CA SER A 294 -27.52 -9.62 -21.24
C SER A 294 -26.24 -8.82 -21.45
N SER A 295 -25.85 -8.69 -22.72
CA SER A 295 -24.76 -7.82 -23.16
C SER A 295 -25.28 -6.46 -23.58
N PHE A 296 -24.58 -5.40 -23.17
CA PHE A 296 -24.89 -4.02 -23.48
C PHE A 296 -23.71 -3.37 -24.19
N VAL A 297 -24.01 -2.57 -25.21
CA VAL A 297 -23.00 -1.78 -25.94
C VAL A 297 -23.38 -0.31 -25.75
N THR A 298 -22.42 0.50 -25.31
CA THR A 298 -22.60 1.93 -25.07
C THR A 298 -22.16 2.73 -26.31
N SER A 299 -22.36 4.05 -26.27
CA SER A 299 -21.76 4.98 -27.25
C SER A 299 -20.41 5.53 -26.79
N ILE A 300 -19.85 5.03 -25.69
CA ILE A 300 -18.57 5.49 -25.14
C ILE A 300 -17.45 4.81 -25.92
N GLU A 301 -16.59 5.61 -26.55
CA GLU A 301 -15.41 5.14 -27.27
C GLU A 301 -14.20 5.10 -26.34
N ILE A 302 -13.46 3.99 -26.35
CA ILE A 302 -12.22 3.84 -25.56
C ILE A 302 -11.02 3.95 -26.51
N GLY A 303 -10.55 5.17 -26.74
CA GLY A 303 -9.49 5.46 -27.72
C GLY A 303 -8.05 5.14 -27.26
N THR A 304 -7.85 4.91 -25.96
CA THR A 304 -6.55 4.54 -25.36
C THR A 304 -6.77 3.48 -24.29
N GLU A 305 -5.72 2.75 -23.92
CA GLU A 305 -5.79 1.85 -22.77
C GLU A 305 -6.19 2.61 -21.51
N SER A 306 -7.34 2.25 -20.96
CA SER A 306 -7.99 2.95 -19.85
C SER A 306 -8.50 1.93 -18.84
N PHE A 307 -8.47 2.29 -17.56
CA PHE A 307 -9.23 1.59 -16.54
C PHE A 307 -10.69 2.03 -16.62
N VAL A 308 -11.60 1.06 -16.77
CA VAL A 308 -13.04 1.29 -16.80
C VAL A 308 -13.67 0.56 -15.62
N GLU A 309 -14.42 1.28 -14.80
CA GLU A 309 -15.24 0.76 -13.71
C GLU A 309 -16.71 1.00 -14.04
N LEU A 310 -17.51 -0.04 -13.86
CA LEU A 310 -18.96 0.00 -13.99
C LEU A 310 -19.60 -0.31 -12.64
N THR A 311 -20.58 0.50 -12.25
CA THR A 311 -21.48 0.22 -11.13
C THR A 311 -22.89 0.08 -11.69
N ILE A 312 -23.51 -1.07 -11.53
CA ILE A 312 -24.93 -1.24 -11.82
C ILE A 312 -25.77 -0.80 -10.62
N ASP A 313 -26.91 -0.18 -10.90
CA ASP A 313 -27.81 0.40 -9.90
C ASP A 313 -27.11 1.27 -8.82
N PRO A 314 -26.32 2.28 -9.23
CA PRO A 314 -25.57 3.11 -8.28
C PRO A 314 -26.49 3.82 -7.26
N ASP A 315 -27.74 4.07 -7.66
CA ASP A 315 -28.79 4.72 -6.87
C ASP A 315 -29.53 3.75 -5.91
N ASN A 316 -29.21 2.46 -5.92
CA ASN A 316 -29.84 1.42 -5.08
C ASN A 316 -31.36 1.33 -5.22
N ARG A 317 -31.90 1.55 -6.42
CA ARG A 317 -33.35 1.56 -6.67
C ARG A 317 -33.95 0.18 -6.85
N ILE A 318 -33.13 -0.80 -7.23
CA ILE A 318 -33.47 -2.21 -7.24
C ILE A 318 -33.01 -2.77 -5.91
N LYS A 319 -33.92 -3.38 -5.16
CA LYS A 319 -33.54 -4.16 -3.98
C LYS A 319 -32.99 -5.50 -4.47
N GLU A 320 -31.71 -5.72 -4.24
CA GLU A 320 -31.00 -6.92 -4.69
C GLU A 320 -30.82 -7.93 -3.55
N GLY A 321 -30.61 -9.20 -3.89
CA GLY A 321 -30.25 -10.24 -2.95
C GLY A 321 -28.82 -10.07 -2.42
N ASN A 322 -27.98 -9.34 -3.15
CA ASN A 322 -26.64 -8.95 -2.76
C ASN A 322 -26.32 -7.55 -3.33
N GLU A 323 -26.23 -6.55 -2.47
CA GLU A 323 -25.91 -5.17 -2.90
C GLU A 323 -24.40 -4.92 -3.03
N ASN A 324 -23.56 -5.92 -2.75
CA ASN A 324 -22.10 -5.77 -2.63
C ASN A 324 -21.31 -6.23 -3.85
N ASN A 325 -21.97 -6.71 -4.90
CA ASN A 325 -21.36 -7.27 -6.10
C ASN A 325 -21.78 -6.56 -7.41
N ASN A 326 -22.32 -5.35 -7.29
CA ASN A 326 -22.77 -4.50 -8.38
C ASN A 326 -21.65 -3.65 -9.03
N VAL A 327 -20.40 -3.75 -8.56
CA VAL A 327 -19.24 -3.05 -9.10
C VAL A 327 -18.27 -4.01 -9.78
N TYR A 328 -17.82 -3.66 -10.98
CA TYR A 328 -16.76 -4.38 -11.69
C TYR A 328 -15.85 -3.41 -12.44
N GLY A 329 -14.53 -3.56 -12.28
CA GLY A 329 -13.52 -2.72 -12.92
C GLY A 329 -12.45 -3.51 -13.63
N ARG A 330 -11.96 -3.01 -14.77
CA ARG A 330 -10.92 -3.66 -15.57
C ARG A 330 -10.20 -2.66 -16.49
N ARG A 331 -8.93 -2.93 -16.82
CA ARG A 331 -8.22 -2.27 -17.93
C ARG A 331 -8.67 -2.79 -19.30
N ILE A 332 -8.97 -1.86 -20.18
CA ILE A 332 -9.42 -2.12 -21.55
C ILE A 332 -8.99 -1.01 -22.50
N GLY A 333 -8.85 -1.36 -23.78
CA GLY A 333 -8.56 -0.42 -24.86
C GLY A 333 -7.10 -0.44 -25.32
N PRO A 334 -6.78 0.26 -26.41
CA PRO A 334 -7.71 0.97 -27.29
C PRO A 334 -8.70 0.02 -28.01
N CYS A 335 -9.95 0.44 -28.14
CA CYS A 335 -10.97 -0.31 -28.86
C CYS A 335 -10.89 0.05 -30.35
N GLU A 336 -10.20 -0.78 -31.13
CA GLU A 336 -10.02 -0.57 -32.58
C GLU A 336 -11.02 -1.37 -33.41
N ILE A 337 -11.41 -0.83 -34.57
CA ILE A 337 -12.13 -1.58 -35.59
C ILE A 337 -11.10 -2.50 -36.26
N LYS A 338 -11.21 -3.83 -36.06
CA LYS A 338 -10.49 -4.77 -36.92
C LYS A 338 -11.07 -4.65 -38.34
N GLU A 339 -10.39 -3.93 -39.21
CA GLU A 339 -10.72 -3.89 -40.64
C GLU A 339 -10.69 -5.34 -41.17
N ARG A 340 -11.78 -5.81 -41.78
CA ARG A 340 -11.76 -7.10 -42.48
C ARG A 340 -10.76 -6.99 -43.62
N GLU A 341 -9.68 -7.78 -43.58
CA GLU A 341 -8.82 -7.97 -44.74
C GLU A 341 -9.70 -8.38 -45.93
N HIS A 342 -9.82 -7.49 -46.92
CA HIS A 342 -10.41 -7.85 -48.20
C HIS A 342 -9.51 -8.92 -48.83
N PRO A 343 -10.06 -10.07 -49.27
CA PRO A 343 -9.25 -11.06 -49.97
C PRO A 343 -8.63 -10.40 -51.21
N LYS A 344 -7.31 -10.32 -51.23
CA LYS A 344 -6.55 -9.77 -52.36
C LYS A 344 -7.04 -10.45 -53.64
N ARG A 345 -7.68 -9.70 -54.55
CA ARG A 345 -7.95 -10.17 -55.91
C ARG A 345 -6.58 -10.51 -56.52
N LYS A 346 -6.36 -11.80 -56.81
CA LYS A 346 -5.24 -12.20 -57.67
C LYS A 346 -5.41 -11.46 -59.00
N ALA A 347 -4.47 -10.58 -59.31
CA ALA A 347 -4.39 -9.98 -60.64
C ALA A 347 -4.08 -11.11 -61.63
N THR A 348 -4.98 -11.33 -62.58
CA THR A 348 -4.74 -12.18 -63.73
C THR A 348 -3.69 -11.50 -64.62
N PRO A 349 -2.63 -12.19 -65.05
CA PRO A 349 -1.69 -11.62 -66.01
C PRO A 349 -2.42 -11.35 -67.33
N LYS A 350 -2.20 -10.17 -67.92
CA LYS A 350 -2.58 -9.91 -69.31
C LYS A 350 -1.52 -10.54 -70.21
N GLU A 351 -1.95 -11.41 -71.11
CA GLU A 351 -1.21 -11.78 -72.33
C GLU A 351 -1.20 -10.61 -73.33
#